data_AF-A0A957TB00-F1
#
_entry.id   AF-A0A957TB00-F1
#
_cell.length_a   1.000
_cell.length_b   1.000
_cell.length_c   1.000
_cell.angle_alpha   90.00
_cell.angle_beta   90.00
_cell.angle_gamma   90.00
#
_symmetry.space_group_name_H-M   'P 1'
#
loop_
_entity.id
_entity.type
_entity.pdbx_description
1 polymer ?
#
loop_
_entity_poly.entity_id
_entity_poly.type
_entity_poly.pdbx_seq_one_letter_code
_entity_poly.pdbx_strand_id
1 'polypeptide(L)' 'MRGATVTLTEAIPTGAKRELSVELVVPSGINGIIESSWRMADDTGSFFGDTLTVQIIVGNVTTPAVTSTP' A
#
# COMPACT_ATOMS: atom_id res chain seq x y z
N MET A 1 -4.94 -4.74 7.14
CA MET A 1 -4.99 -4.35 5.71
C MET A 1 -4.60 -5.58 4.90
N ARG A 2 -5.24 -5.87 3.76
CA ARG A 2 -4.76 -6.93 2.86
C ARG A 2 -4.16 -6.25 1.63
N GLY A 3 -2.85 -6.38 1.45
CA GLY A 3 -2.17 -6.05 0.21
C GLY A 3 -1.58 -7.32 -0.40
N ALA A 4 -1.54 -7.39 -1.73
CA ALA A 4 -0.90 -8.49 -2.44
C ALA A 4 0.60 -8.24 -2.58
N THR A 5 1.41 -9.30 -2.50
CA THR A 5 2.84 -9.22 -2.86
C THR A 5 2.97 -8.82 -4.33
N VAL A 6 3.72 -7.76 -4.61
CA VAL A 6 4.05 -7.37 -5.98
C VAL A 6 5.34 -8.07 -6.38
N THR A 7 5.24 -8.96 -7.38
CA THR A 7 6.41 -9.63 -7.95
C THR A 7 6.92 -8.82 -9.13
N LEU A 8 8.19 -8.42 -9.08
CA LEU A 8 8.88 -7.79 -10.18
C LEU A 8 9.25 -8.85 -11.22
N THR A 9 8.72 -8.74 -12.44
CA THR A 9 9.08 -9.64 -13.55
C THR A 9 10.38 -9.25 -14.25
N GLU A 10 10.91 -8.07 -13.94
CA GLU A 10 12.13 -7.53 -14.52
C GLU A 10 13.03 -6.98 -13.41
N ALA A 11 14.31 -7.31 -13.47
CA ALA A 11 15.30 -6.79 -12.54
C ALA A 11 15.49 -5.28 -12.74
N ILE A 12 15.65 -4.55 -11.63
CA ILE A 12 15.98 -3.13 -11.65
C ILE A 12 17.51 -3.03 -11.67
N PRO A 13 18.13 -2.44 -12.71
CA PRO A 13 19.58 -2.26 -12.75
C PRO A 13 20.09 -1.42 -11.57
N THR A 14 21.33 -1.66 -11.17
CA THR A 14 21.97 -0.88 -10.11
C THR A 14 21.97 0.62 -10.44
N GLY A 15 21.49 1.45 -9.51
CA GLY A 15 21.39 2.90 -9.68
C GLY A 15 20.13 3.37 -10.45
N ALA A 16 19.35 2.46 -11.01
CA ALA A 16 18.04 2.78 -11.58
C ALA A 16 16.96 2.91 -10.49
N LYS A 17 15.82 3.49 -10.86
CA LYS A 17 14.65 3.64 -10.00
C LYS A 17 13.44 3.00 -10.66
N ARG A 18 12.50 2.54 -9.85
CA ARG A 18 11.21 2.04 -10.29
C ARG A 18 10.14 2.44 -9.27
N GLU A 19 8.97 2.79 -9.78
CA GLU A 19 7.80 3.03 -8.95
C GLU A 19 6.97 1.75 -8.84
N LEU A 20 6.51 1.44 -7.63
CA LEU A 20 5.67 0.29 -7.34
C LEU A 20 4.32 0.78 -6.84
N SER A 21 3.25 0.17 -7.34
CA SER A 21 1.89 0.42 -6.86
C SER A 21 1.33 -0.86 -6.26
N VAL A 22 0.83 -0.77 -5.02
CA VAL A 22 0.20 -1.88 -4.32
C VAL A 22 -1.24 -1.49 -4.01
N GLU A 23 -2.19 -2.30 -4.47
CA GLU A 23 -3.59 -2.12 -4.10
C GLU A 23 -3.83 -2.62 -2.68
N LEU A 24 -4.47 -1.78 -1.86
CA LEU A 24 -4.74 -2.03 -0.45
C LEU A 24 -6.24 -2.03 -0.20
N VAL A 25 -6.73 -3.08 0.46
CA VAL A 25 -8.14 -3.14 0.90
C VAL A 25 -8.21 -2.90 2.39
N VAL A 26 -8.98 -1.87 2.76
CA VAL A 26 -9.34 -1.56 4.15
C VAL A 26 -10.37 -2.59 4.64
N PRO A 27 -10.13 -3.28 5.77
CA PRO A 27 -11.11 -4.20 6.34
C PRO A 27 -12.40 -3.46 6.77
N SER A 28 -13.56 -4.07 6.50
CA SER A 28 -14.84 -3.53 6.96
C SER A 28 -15.00 -3.67 8.47
N GLY A 29 -15.74 -2.74 9.09
CA GLY A 29 -16.05 -2.76 10.52
C GLY A 29 -14.92 -2.28 11.45
N ILE A 30 -13.80 -1.80 10.89
CA ILE A 30 -12.70 -1.23 11.67
C ILE A 30 -12.69 0.29 11.49
N ASN A 31 -12.73 1.02 12.61
CA ASN A 31 -12.42 2.44 12.68
C ASN A 31 -11.11 2.63 13.45
N GLY A 32 -10.35 3.66 13.11
CA GLY A 32 -9.05 3.97 13.70
C GLY A 32 -7.90 3.82 12.73
N ILE A 33 -6.69 3.79 13.27
CA ILE A 33 -5.45 3.75 12.50
C ILE A 33 -5.15 2.30 12.11
N ILE A 34 -4.89 2.08 10.82
CA ILE A 34 -4.43 0.79 10.29
C ILE A 34 -3.08 1.01 9.61
N GLU A 35 -2.12 0.16 9.96
CA GLU A 35 -0.77 0.19 9.41
C GLU A 35 -0.50 -1.03 8.51
N SER A 36 0.31 -0.84 7.48
CA SER A 36 0.86 -1.89 6.63
C SER A 36 2.34 -1.66 6.39
N SER A 37 3.17 -2.64 6.71
CA SER A 37 4.62 -2.58 6.49
C SER A 37 5.03 -3.43 5.30
N TRP A 38 5.92 -2.91 4.47
CA TRP A 38 6.40 -3.49 3.23
C TRP A 38 7.93 -3.50 3.22
N ARG A 39 8.52 -4.55 2.67
CA ARG A 39 9.96 -4.64 2.50
C ARG A 39 10.28 -5.42 1.23
N MET A 40 11.36 -5.04 0.57
CA MET A 40 11.83 -5.77 -0.61
C MET A 40 12.43 -7.10 -0.19
N ALA A 41 12.19 -8.12 -1.02
CA ALA A 41 12.81 -9.43 -0.91
C ALA A 41 13.44 -9.80 -2.27
N ASP A 42 14.54 -10.52 -2.24
CA ASP A 42 15.15 -11.10 -3.44
C ASP A 42 14.41 -12.36 -3.90
N ASP A 43 14.89 -12.99 -4.98
CA ASP A 43 14.33 -14.21 -5.55
C ASP A 43 14.43 -15.42 -4.61
N THR A 44 15.32 -15.38 -3.63
CA THR A 44 15.44 -16.39 -2.56
C THR A 44 14.50 -16.11 -1.38
N GLY A 45 13.80 -14.97 -1.38
CA GLY A 45 12.94 -14.51 -0.30
C GLY A 45 13.69 -13.80 0.83
N SER A 46 14.97 -13.46 0.64
CA SER A 46 15.77 -12.73 1.64
C SER A 46 15.43 -11.24 1.58
N PHE A 47 15.06 -10.68 2.73
CA PHE A 47 14.70 -9.26 2.82
C PHE A 47 15.92 -8.34 2.75
N PHE A 48 15.80 -7.24 2.01
CA PHE A 48 16.83 -6.20 1.92
C PHE A 48 16.21 -4.79 1.87
N GLY A 49 17.07 -3.79 2.02
CA GLY A 49 16.66 -2.37 2.04
C GLY A 49 15.80 -2.01 3.25
N ASP A 50 15.17 -0.84 3.14
CA ASP A 50 14.35 -0.23 4.18
C ASP A 50 12.94 -0.84 4.24
N THR A 51 12.33 -0.73 5.41
CA THR A 51 10.91 -1.06 5.59
C THR A 51 10.07 0.19 5.30
N LEU A 52 9.14 0.08 4.37
CA LEU A 52 8.19 1.12 4.02
C LEU A 52 6.89 0.90 4.79
N THR A 53 6.36 1.95 5.40
CA THR A 53 5.14 1.87 6.19
C THR A 53 4.05 2.74 5.56
N VAL A 54 2.86 2.16 5.42
CA VAL A 54 1.64 2.87 5.01
C VAL A 54 0.69 2.90 6.19
N GLN A 55 0.31 4.10 6.62
CA GLN A 55 -0.64 4.31 7.70
C GLN A 55 -1.90 4.96 7.14
N ILE A 56 -3.05 4.31 7.34
CA ILE A 56 -4.36 4.78 6.91
C ILE A 56 -5.21 5.02 8.15
N ILE A 57 -5.77 6.23 8.27
CA ILE A 57 -6.73 6.56 9.33
C ILE A 57 -8.13 6.33 8.77
N VAL A 58 -8.81 5.29 9.25
CA VAL A 58 -10.19 4.96 8.89
C VAL A 58 -11.11 5.67 9.87
N GLY A 59 -11.65 6.80 9.45
CA GLY A 59 -12.69 7.51 10.20
C GLY A 59 -14.02 7.50 9.45
N ASN A 60 -15.11 7.80 10.15
CA ASN A 60 -16.37 8.21 9.52
C ASN A 60 -16.17 9.59 8.86
N VAL A 61 -15.46 9.65 7.74
CA VAL A 61 -15.60 10.79 6.85
C VAL A 61 -16.97 10.67 6.21
N THR A 62 -17.94 11.44 6.71
CA THR A 62 -19.15 11.74 5.96
C THR A 62 -18.69 12.26 4.60
N THR A 63 -18.82 11.47 3.55
CA THR A 63 -18.61 11.95 2.18
C THR A 63 -19.52 13.17 2.03
N PRO A 64 -19.01 14.38 1.79
CA PRO A 64 -19.89 15.51 1.51
C PRO A 64 -20.70 15.14 0.27
N ALA A 65 -22.01 15.06 0.42
CA ALA A 65 -22.90 14.85 -0.72
C ALA A 65 -22.72 16.04 -1.66
N VAL A 66 -22.20 15.80 -2.86
CA VAL A 66 -22.28 16.77 -3.94
C VAL A 66 -23.74 16.79 -4.41
N THR A 67 -24.53 17.72 -3.88
CA THR A 67 -25.85 18.02 -4.45
C THR A 67 -25.61 18.77 -5.76
N SER A 68 -25.60 18.05 -6.88
CA SER A 68 -25.78 18.66 -8.19
C SER A 68 -27.25 19.03 -8.34
N THR A 69 -27.59 20.27 -8.02
CA THR A 69 -28.91 20.84 -8.36
C THR A 69 -28.96 21.08 -9.88
N PRO A 70 -29.99 20.57 -10.60
CA PRO A 70 -30.18 20.81 -12.02
C PRO A 70 -30.59 22.26 -12.34
#